data_AF-A0A8J9RTN7-F1
#
_entry.id   AF-A0A8J9RTN7-F1
#
_cell.length_a   1.000
_cell.length_b   1.000
_cell.length_c   1.000
_cell.angle_alpha   90.00
_cell.angle_beta   90.00
_cell.angle_gamma   90.00
#
_symmetry.space_group_name_H-M   'P 1'
#
loop_
_entity.id
_entity.type
_entity.pdbx_description
1 polymer ?
#
loop_
_entity_poly.entity_id
_entity_poly.type
_entity_poly.pdbx_seq_one_letter_code
_entity_poly.pdbx_strand_id
1 'polypeptide(L)'
;MSLAKTSNQLDLSECGLTSVPDDVLALTDLEELSLAGNDLRELPDGLCKLEKLRKLQLSGNRLKSLPESLCCMPSLEKLWLDGNLMKFLPASLGALSALDRLSAVGNHLEELPDSIGNLQELKQLELAGNRLQALPASLGKLSKLEKLTLNGNALSSLPETIGGLVSLKSLALQENNLTALPSTITSLQALDDLNVADNSLSALPTDKWEHLKLLRICMLYGNQLEAIPFRLLQAPILKELWAESNPLNTRSVGYLLRDVARLPAERKFLVGLDSEQVEGVDDAVLAAANGRLQVGEIRGCGRGYFKLRRGPPGDIVSAAGITGERVLVVAFGSAPGVPNWGGLLERIRRAMQEPAHKCFDILYVVDAGRSWYSGGDDEDFQFWWDRLARVTGQYTRVLMLGDSMGATAALLFSPLATSVHAFAPQVDFMTASLRPGRDSAWLKRLTDRVLSNVAASEANITTHSSSWLHDLDQARLVPAEHAHLKVYSVSTHRLAYYLDGSGKLLPLIQGALLQEMGFPSGNVRLQNFV
;
A
#
# COMPACT_ATOMS: atom_id res chain seq x y z
N MET A 1 -4.87 -3.62 -35.42
CA MET A 1 -6.07 -4.18 -36.08
C MET A 1 -5.84 -5.55 -36.72
N SER A 2 -4.86 -5.74 -37.61
CA SER A 2 -4.60 -7.07 -38.22
C SER A 2 -4.21 -8.16 -37.22
N LEU A 3 -3.37 -7.84 -36.24
CA LEU A 3 -2.94 -8.76 -35.16
C LEU A 3 -4.11 -9.15 -34.23
N ALA A 4 -4.99 -8.21 -33.90
CA ALA A 4 -6.15 -8.46 -33.05
C ALA A 4 -7.15 -9.45 -33.67
N LYS A 5 -7.26 -9.48 -35.00
CA LYS A 5 -8.08 -10.47 -35.73
C LYS A 5 -7.54 -11.90 -35.64
N THR A 6 -6.28 -12.09 -35.22
CA THR A 6 -5.65 -13.41 -35.09
C THR A 6 -5.48 -13.85 -33.64
N SER A 7 -5.36 -12.91 -32.69
CA SER A 7 -5.17 -13.21 -31.27
C SER A 7 -6.42 -13.04 -30.42
N ASN A 8 -7.49 -12.43 -30.94
CA ASN A 8 -8.66 -11.95 -30.18
C ASN A 8 -8.30 -10.97 -29.05
N GLN A 9 -7.10 -10.38 -29.10
CA GLN A 9 -6.59 -9.45 -28.10
C GLN A 9 -6.16 -8.17 -28.77
N LEU A 10 -6.53 -7.04 -28.19
CA LEU A 10 -6.17 -5.72 -28.67
C LEU A 10 -5.70 -4.85 -27.50
N ASP A 11 -4.44 -4.44 -27.57
CA ASP A 11 -3.86 -3.47 -26.65
C ASP A 11 -3.72 -2.12 -27.36
N LEU A 12 -4.43 -1.13 -26.85
CA LEU A 12 -4.39 0.28 -27.24
C LEU A 12 -4.04 1.16 -26.03
N SER A 13 -3.33 0.62 -25.05
CA SER A 13 -2.92 1.36 -23.88
C SER A 13 -1.94 2.48 -24.25
N GLU A 14 -1.98 3.60 -23.52
CA GLU A 14 -1.02 4.71 -23.64
C GLU A 14 -0.88 5.28 -25.07
N CYS A 15 -1.94 5.20 -25.87
CA CYS A 15 -1.96 5.67 -27.25
C CYS A 15 -2.42 7.14 -27.38
N GLY A 16 -2.68 7.83 -26.28
CA GLY A 16 -3.21 9.19 -26.27
C GLY A 16 -4.64 9.30 -26.81
N LEU A 17 -5.42 8.22 -26.72
CA LEU A 17 -6.79 8.17 -27.24
C LEU A 17 -7.71 9.05 -26.39
N THR A 18 -8.51 9.88 -27.06
CA THR A 18 -9.56 10.68 -26.41
C THR A 18 -10.96 10.06 -26.53
N SER A 19 -11.13 9.13 -27.48
CA SER A 19 -12.31 8.28 -27.66
C SER A 19 -11.89 6.88 -28.13
N VAL A 20 -12.78 5.90 -27.98
CA VAL A 20 -12.59 4.55 -28.54
C VAL A 20 -12.82 4.63 -30.05
N PRO A 21 -11.86 4.22 -30.91
CA PRO A 21 -12.05 4.25 -32.36
C PRO A 21 -13.17 3.31 -32.82
N ASP A 22 -14.01 3.75 -33.76
CA ASP A 22 -15.15 2.97 -34.26
C ASP A 22 -14.75 1.60 -34.83
N ASP A 23 -13.57 1.52 -35.44
CA ASP A 23 -13.04 0.26 -35.98
C ASP A 23 -12.85 -0.81 -34.90
N VAL A 24 -12.66 -0.44 -33.63
CA VAL A 24 -12.58 -1.38 -32.50
C VAL A 24 -13.93 -2.05 -32.29
N LEU A 25 -15.03 -1.31 -32.47
CA LEU A 25 -16.39 -1.81 -32.28
C LEU A 25 -16.80 -2.83 -33.35
N ALA A 26 -16.05 -2.90 -34.46
CA ALA A 26 -16.24 -3.90 -35.51
C ALA A 26 -15.50 -5.23 -35.23
N LEU A 27 -14.66 -5.31 -34.19
CA LEU A 27 -13.91 -6.51 -33.82
C LEU A 27 -14.74 -7.41 -32.89
N THR A 28 -15.85 -7.94 -33.37
CA THR A 28 -16.82 -8.72 -32.56
C THR A 28 -16.25 -10.00 -31.93
N ASP A 29 -15.13 -10.50 -32.46
CA ASP A 29 -14.44 -11.67 -31.91
C ASP A 29 -13.46 -11.36 -30.77
N LEU A 30 -13.34 -10.09 -30.38
CA LEU A 30 -12.39 -9.65 -29.36
C LEU A 30 -12.74 -10.21 -27.98
N GLU A 31 -11.75 -10.83 -27.33
CA GLU A 31 -11.84 -11.39 -25.97
C GLU A 31 -11.14 -10.50 -24.93
N GLU A 32 -10.09 -9.79 -25.31
CA GLU A 32 -9.37 -8.88 -24.42
C GLU A 32 -9.11 -7.53 -25.08
N LEU A 33 -9.51 -6.46 -24.38
CA LEU A 33 -9.32 -5.09 -24.82
C LEU A 33 -8.63 -4.30 -23.70
N SER A 34 -7.47 -3.74 -24.01
CA SER A 34 -6.82 -2.75 -23.15
C SER A 34 -6.87 -1.36 -23.77
N LEU A 35 -7.40 -0.42 -22.99
CA LEU A 35 -7.49 1.00 -23.27
C LEU A 35 -6.87 1.81 -22.12
N ALA A 36 -6.02 1.18 -21.31
CA ALA A 36 -5.45 1.79 -20.11
C ALA A 36 -4.52 2.97 -20.43
N GLY A 37 -4.40 3.95 -19.53
CA GLY A 37 -3.45 5.05 -19.68
C GLY A 37 -3.73 6.00 -20.85
N ASN A 38 -5.00 6.16 -21.25
CA ASN A 38 -5.42 7.09 -22.30
C ASN A 38 -6.16 8.31 -21.71
N ASP A 39 -6.74 9.16 -22.55
CA ASP A 39 -7.50 10.35 -22.17
C ASP A 39 -9.02 10.18 -22.40
N LEU A 40 -9.53 8.94 -22.35
CA LEU A 40 -10.95 8.64 -22.61
C LEU A 40 -11.84 9.32 -21.56
N ARG A 41 -12.83 10.08 -22.03
CA ARG A 41 -13.80 10.78 -21.16
C ARG A 41 -15.12 10.03 -21.01
N GLU A 42 -15.46 9.24 -22.01
CA GLU A 42 -16.65 8.41 -22.09
C GLU A 42 -16.36 7.15 -22.91
N LEU A 43 -17.23 6.15 -22.78
CA LEU A 43 -17.23 4.97 -23.63
C LEU A 43 -18.45 5.01 -24.54
N PRO A 44 -18.30 4.62 -25.82
CA PRO A 44 -19.44 4.57 -26.72
C PRO A 44 -20.38 3.42 -26.34
N ASP A 45 -21.69 3.63 -26.49
CA ASP A 45 -22.70 2.58 -26.27
C ASP A 45 -22.46 1.34 -27.15
N GLY A 46 -21.85 1.53 -28.31
CA GLY A 46 -21.51 0.45 -29.23
C GLY A 46 -20.49 -0.57 -28.69
N LEU A 47 -19.86 -0.32 -27.54
CA LEU A 47 -18.93 -1.27 -26.91
C LEU A 47 -19.62 -2.58 -26.51
N CYS A 48 -20.94 -2.54 -26.25
CA CYS A 48 -21.74 -3.72 -25.93
C CYS A 48 -21.80 -4.76 -27.06
N LYS A 49 -21.45 -4.39 -28.29
CA LYS A 49 -21.37 -5.31 -29.45
C LYS A 49 -20.23 -6.32 -29.36
N LEU A 50 -19.27 -6.09 -28.46
CA LEU A 50 -18.15 -7.00 -28.21
C LEU A 50 -18.58 -8.14 -27.28
N GLU A 51 -19.54 -8.96 -27.70
CA GLU A 51 -20.21 -9.97 -26.85
C GLU A 51 -19.26 -11.05 -26.31
N LYS A 52 -18.13 -11.27 -26.99
CA LYS A 52 -17.07 -12.22 -26.58
C LYS A 52 -16.03 -11.60 -25.65
N LEU A 53 -16.12 -10.31 -25.34
CA LEU A 53 -15.12 -9.63 -24.53
C LEU A 53 -15.18 -10.11 -23.09
N ARG A 54 -14.07 -10.67 -22.62
CA ARG A 54 -13.88 -11.23 -21.28
C ARG A 54 -13.10 -10.31 -20.36
N LYS A 55 -12.17 -9.54 -20.92
CA LYS A 55 -11.29 -8.64 -20.16
C LYS A 55 -11.31 -7.23 -20.75
N LEU A 56 -11.64 -6.25 -19.92
CA LEU A 56 -11.67 -4.84 -20.30
C LEU A 56 -10.86 -4.00 -19.32
N GLN A 57 -9.72 -3.49 -19.78
CA GLN A 57 -8.84 -2.61 -19.01
C GLN A 57 -9.06 -1.16 -19.40
N LEU A 58 -9.53 -0.34 -18.45
CA LEU A 58 -9.85 1.08 -18.62
C LEU A 58 -9.12 1.96 -17.60
N SER A 59 -8.19 1.40 -16.83
CA SER A 59 -7.47 2.12 -15.78
C SER A 59 -6.67 3.31 -16.33
N GLY A 60 -6.56 4.40 -15.56
CA GLY A 60 -5.78 5.58 -15.94
C GLY A 60 -6.38 6.36 -17.10
N ASN A 61 -7.70 6.57 -17.09
CA ASN A 61 -8.43 7.41 -18.05
C ASN A 61 -9.13 8.57 -17.31
N ARG A 62 -10.05 9.28 -17.99
CA ARG A 62 -10.83 10.40 -17.42
C ARG A 62 -12.33 10.10 -17.40
N LEU A 63 -12.71 8.82 -17.29
CA LEU A 63 -14.10 8.38 -17.34
C LEU A 63 -14.86 8.88 -16.11
N LYS A 64 -16.02 9.52 -16.35
CA LYS A 64 -16.93 9.98 -15.28
C LYS A 64 -18.03 8.98 -14.97
N SER A 65 -18.36 8.12 -15.93
CA SER A 65 -19.37 7.08 -15.85
C SER A 65 -19.06 5.98 -16.87
N LEU A 66 -19.68 4.83 -16.67
CA LEU A 66 -19.82 3.80 -17.71
C LEU A 66 -21.23 3.86 -18.29
N PRO A 67 -21.41 3.57 -19.59
CA PRO A 67 -22.74 3.46 -20.16
C PRO A 67 -23.46 2.22 -19.62
N GLU A 68 -24.77 2.31 -19.39
CA GLU A 68 -25.59 1.16 -18.94
C GLU A 68 -25.53 -0.01 -19.93
N SER A 69 -25.31 0.27 -21.22
CA SER A 69 -25.14 -0.74 -22.27
C SER A 69 -23.95 -1.67 -22.02
N LEU A 70 -22.92 -1.25 -21.27
CA LEU A 70 -21.80 -2.11 -20.88
C LEU A 70 -22.27 -3.29 -20.04
N CYS A 71 -23.34 -3.12 -19.26
CA CYS A 71 -23.90 -4.17 -18.40
C CYS A 71 -24.63 -5.28 -19.19
N CYS A 72 -24.77 -5.12 -20.51
CA CYS A 72 -25.32 -6.15 -21.40
C CYS A 72 -24.27 -7.12 -21.96
N MET A 73 -23.00 -7.02 -21.56
CA MET A 73 -21.91 -7.85 -22.07
C MET A 73 -21.82 -9.19 -21.30
N PRO A 74 -22.30 -10.32 -21.87
CA PRO A 74 -22.53 -11.55 -21.09
C PRO A 74 -21.24 -12.28 -20.70
N SER A 75 -20.16 -12.06 -21.47
CA SER A 75 -18.89 -12.77 -21.28
C SER A 75 -17.88 -12.01 -20.41
N LEU A 76 -18.22 -10.79 -19.94
CA LEU A 76 -17.25 -9.94 -19.27
C LEU A 76 -16.91 -10.48 -17.88
N GLU A 77 -15.69 -10.98 -17.73
CA GLU A 77 -15.16 -11.59 -16.50
C GLU A 77 -14.37 -10.59 -15.66
N LYS A 78 -13.63 -9.68 -16.31
CA LYS A 78 -12.70 -8.78 -15.62
C LYS A 78 -12.81 -7.36 -16.12
N LEU A 79 -13.07 -6.45 -15.19
CA LEU A 79 -13.22 -5.03 -15.45
C LEU A 79 -12.32 -4.23 -14.52
N TRP A 80 -11.41 -3.44 -15.10
CA TRP A 80 -10.51 -2.56 -14.36
C TRP A 80 -10.76 -1.12 -14.75
N LEU A 81 -11.03 -0.29 -13.75
CA LEU A 81 -11.47 1.10 -13.87
C LEU A 81 -10.62 2.03 -13.00
N ASP A 82 -9.44 1.58 -12.58
CA ASP A 82 -8.66 2.27 -11.56
C ASP A 82 -8.19 3.65 -12.05
N GLY A 83 -8.11 4.64 -11.17
CA GLY A 83 -7.58 5.97 -11.51
C GLY A 83 -8.41 6.70 -12.58
N ASN A 84 -9.73 6.66 -12.44
CA ASN A 84 -10.68 7.42 -13.26
C ASN A 84 -11.39 8.50 -12.41
N LEU A 85 -12.46 9.11 -12.93
CA LEU A 85 -13.23 10.19 -12.31
C LEU A 85 -14.64 9.77 -11.91
N MET A 86 -14.91 8.47 -11.77
CA MET A 86 -16.27 7.97 -11.62
C MET A 86 -16.83 8.31 -10.25
N LYS A 87 -18.09 8.78 -10.22
CA LYS A 87 -18.87 8.98 -9.01
C LYS A 87 -19.81 7.83 -8.69
N PHE A 88 -20.28 7.14 -9.72
CA PHE A 88 -21.23 6.05 -9.64
C PHE A 88 -20.84 4.96 -10.63
N LEU A 89 -21.14 3.71 -10.28
CA LEU A 89 -21.19 2.61 -11.24
C LEU A 89 -22.64 2.50 -11.79
N PRO A 90 -22.83 1.91 -12.99
CA PRO A 90 -24.17 1.74 -13.56
C PRO A 90 -25.13 1.02 -12.62
N ALA A 91 -26.40 1.43 -12.61
CA ALA A 91 -27.40 0.81 -11.74
C ALA A 91 -27.61 -0.67 -12.11
N SER A 92 -27.41 -1.03 -13.38
CA SER A 92 -27.51 -2.40 -13.87
C SER A 92 -26.20 -3.21 -13.82
N LEU A 93 -25.17 -2.75 -13.11
CA LEU A 93 -23.88 -3.45 -12.99
C LEU A 93 -24.03 -4.96 -12.64
N GLY A 94 -24.99 -5.29 -11.78
CA GLY A 94 -25.31 -6.67 -11.40
C GLY A 94 -25.76 -7.61 -12.54
N ALA A 95 -26.01 -7.10 -13.74
CA ALA A 95 -26.32 -7.91 -14.93
C ALA A 95 -25.08 -8.60 -15.53
N LEU A 96 -23.86 -8.18 -15.16
CA LEU A 96 -22.60 -8.80 -15.56
C LEU A 96 -22.37 -10.13 -14.81
N SER A 97 -23.17 -11.14 -15.12
CA SER A 97 -23.23 -12.42 -14.39
C SER A 97 -21.93 -13.22 -14.41
N ALA A 98 -21.05 -13.01 -15.40
CA ALA A 98 -19.75 -13.67 -15.51
C ALA A 98 -18.61 -12.94 -14.77
N LEU A 99 -18.87 -11.74 -14.20
CA LEU A 99 -17.81 -10.89 -13.64
C LEU A 99 -17.19 -11.54 -12.40
N ASP A 100 -15.92 -11.91 -12.50
CA ASP A 100 -15.12 -12.48 -11.41
C ASP A 100 -14.21 -11.45 -10.73
N ARG A 101 -13.89 -10.35 -11.42
CA ARG A 101 -13.06 -9.27 -10.90
C ARG A 101 -13.55 -7.90 -11.33
N LEU A 102 -13.75 -7.04 -10.33
CA LEU A 102 -14.02 -5.62 -10.50
C LEU A 102 -13.00 -4.81 -9.70
N SER A 103 -12.25 -3.96 -10.38
CA SER A 103 -11.35 -2.99 -9.76
C SER A 103 -11.76 -1.59 -10.16
N ALA A 104 -11.98 -0.70 -9.19
CA ALA A 104 -12.28 0.71 -9.39
C ALA A 104 -11.54 1.57 -8.36
N VAL A 105 -10.28 1.21 -8.09
CA VAL A 105 -9.42 1.88 -7.09
C VAL A 105 -9.11 3.31 -7.52
N GLY A 106 -9.10 4.26 -6.58
CA GLY A 106 -8.69 5.64 -6.88
C GLY A 106 -9.67 6.39 -7.79
N ASN A 107 -10.97 6.22 -7.55
CA ASN A 107 -12.04 6.97 -8.20
C ASN A 107 -12.68 7.96 -7.21
N HIS A 108 -13.89 8.43 -7.50
CA HIS A 108 -14.68 9.28 -6.62
C HIS A 108 -16.02 8.63 -6.26
N LEU A 109 -16.08 7.29 -6.20
CA LEU A 109 -17.32 6.57 -5.98
C LEU A 109 -17.95 6.98 -4.63
N GLU A 110 -19.17 7.50 -4.69
CA GLU A 110 -19.91 7.98 -3.51
C GLU A 110 -20.77 6.85 -2.90
N GLU A 111 -21.28 5.95 -3.75
CA GLU A 111 -22.04 4.76 -3.38
C GLU A 111 -21.78 3.59 -4.35
N LEU A 112 -22.18 2.39 -3.93
CA LEU A 112 -22.27 1.22 -4.82
C LEU A 112 -23.74 0.96 -5.15
N PRO A 113 -24.07 0.56 -6.39
CA PRO A 113 -25.42 0.18 -6.75
C PRO A 113 -25.83 -1.08 -5.97
N ASP A 114 -27.10 -1.15 -5.53
CA ASP A 114 -27.65 -2.34 -4.86
C ASP A 114 -27.50 -3.62 -5.71
N SER A 115 -27.46 -3.48 -7.04
CA SER A 115 -27.27 -4.59 -7.97
C SER A 115 -25.89 -5.26 -7.86
N ILE A 116 -24.90 -4.66 -7.17
CA ILE A 116 -23.59 -5.28 -6.93
C ILE A 116 -23.72 -6.67 -6.31
N GLY A 117 -24.73 -6.87 -5.44
CA GLY A 117 -25.01 -8.16 -4.80
C GLY A 117 -25.50 -9.26 -5.73
N ASN A 118 -25.76 -8.96 -7.00
CA ASN A 118 -26.16 -9.94 -8.02
C ASN A 118 -24.97 -10.57 -8.76
N LEU A 119 -23.74 -10.06 -8.58
CA LEU A 119 -22.53 -10.58 -9.22
C LEU A 119 -22.06 -11.90 -8.59
N GLN A 120 -22.81 -12.99 -8.79
CA GLN A 120 -22.60 -14.26 -8.07
C GLN A 120 -21.24 -14.93 -8.31
N GLU A 121 -20.54 -14.58 -9.40
CA GLU A 121 -19.21 -15.10 -9.72
C GLU A 121 -18.06 -14.22 -9.19
N LEU A 122 -18.35 -13.07 -8.57
CA LEU A 122 -17.33 -12.11 -8.15
C LEU A 122 -16.43 -12.68 -7.06
N LYS A 123 -15.13 -12.70 -7.33
CA LYS A 123 -14.06 -13.16 -6.43
C LYS A 123 -13.22 -12.01 -5.89
N GLN A 124 -13.08 -10.93 -6.65
CA GLN A 124 -12.26 -9.79 -6.25
C GLN A 124 -13.01 -8.48 -6.50
N LEU A 125 -13.20 -7.71 -5.44
CA LEU A 125 -13.79 -6.38 -5.48
C LEU A 125 -12.81 -5.39 -4.85
N GLU A 126 -12.24 -4.51 -5.68
CA GLU A 126 -11.21 -3.57 -5.27
C GLU A 126 -11.71 -2.13 -5.42
N LEU A 127 -11.94 -1.46 -4.30
CA LEU A 127 -12.62 -0.15 -4.20
C LEU A 127 -11.86 0.85 -3.32
N ALA A 128 -10.57 0.59 -3.08
CA ALA A 128 -9.72 1.45 -2.27
C ALA A 128 -9.62 2.88 -2.84
N GLY A 129 -9.47 3.90 -1.98
CA GLY A 129 -9.27 5.29 -2.39
C GLY A 129 -10.48 5.90 -3.10
N ASN A 130 -11.68 5.70 -2.55
CA ASN A 130 -12.94 6.25 -3.04
C ASN A 130 -13.60 7.14 -1.97
N ARG A 131 -14.90 7.46 -2.12
CA ARG A 131 -15.66 8.32 -1.21
C ARG A 131 -16.89 7.61 -0.62
N LEU A 132 -16.84 6.27 -0.55
CA LEU A 132 -17.96 5.46 -0.09
C LEU A 132 -18.25 5.76 1.39
N GLN A 133 -19.50 6.08 1.71
CA GLN A 133 -19.95 6.35 3.09
C GLN A 133 -20.65 5.14 3.73
N ALA A 134 -21.21 4.26 2.90
CA ALA A 134 -21.87 3.03 3.31
C ALA A 134 -21.71 1.96 2.22
N LEU A 135 -21.98 0.70 2.59
CA LEU A 135 -22.07 -0.43 1.67
C LEU A 135 -23.53 -0.89 1.58
N PRO A 136 -24.03 -1.25 0.38
CA PRO A 136 -25.37 -1.79 0.25
C PRO A 136 -25.44 -3.16 0.95
N ALA A 137 -26.57 -3.44 1.61
CA ALA A 137 -26.78 -4.70 2.31
C ALA A 137 -26.69 -5.91 1.37
N SER A 138 -26.98 -5.72 0.08
CA SER A 138 -26.85 -6.73 -0.96
C SER A 138 -25.43 -7.25 -1.17
N LEU A 139 -24.39 -6.48 -0.80
CA LEU A 139 -22.99 -6.91 -0.91
C LEU A 139 -22.75 -8.25 -0.20
N GLY A 140 -23.42 -8.48 0.93
CA GLY A 140 -23.34 -9.72 1.70
C GLY A 140 -23.80 -10.99 0.96
N LYS A 141 -24.43 -10.87 -0.22
CA LYS A 141 -24.83 -12.00 -1.07
C LYS A 141 -23.67 -12.60 -1.87
N LEU A 142 -22.53 -11.92 -1.95
CA LEU A 142 -21.37 -12.32 -2.76
C LEU A 142 -20.58 -13.47 -2.11
N SER A 143 -21.19 -14.66 -2.08
CA SER A 143 -20.66 -15.83 -1.40
C SER A 143 -19.32 -16.36 -1.93
N LYS A 144 -18.95 -16.02 -3.18
CA LYS A 144 -17.66 -16.36 -3.82
C LYS A 144 -16.57 -15.30 -3.66
N LEU A 145 -16.88 -14.17 -3.03
CA LEU A 145 -15.93 -13.06 -2.88
C LEU A 145 -14.77 -13.49 -1.98
N GLU A 146 -13.54 -13.42 -2.48
CA GLU A 146 -12.32 -13.81 -1.77
C GLU A 146 -11.50 -12.61 -1.29
N LYS A 147 -11.56 -11.48 -2.00
CA LYS A 147 -10.82 -10.26 -1.67
C LYS A 147 -11.74 -9.05 -1.77
N LEU A 148 -11.79 -8.26 -0.69
CA LEU A 148 -12.51 -6.99 -0.62
C LEU A 148 -11.57 -5.91 -0.10
N THR A 149 -11.26 -4.91 -0.93
CA THR A 149 -10.49 -3.73 -0.52
C THR A 149 -11.35 -2.49 -0.53
N LEU A 150 -11.45 -1.85 0.63
CA LEU A 150 -12.28 -0.68 0.90
C LEU A 150 -11.50 0.41 1.63
N ASN A 151 -10.18 0.25 1.74
CA ASN A 151 -9.34 1.18 2.47
C ASN A 151 -9.29 2.57 1.83
N GLY A 152 -9.15 3.63 2.63
CA GLY A 152 -9.17 5.01 2.13
C GLY A 152 -10.54 5.40 1.56
N ASN A 153 -11.61 5.15 2.34
CA ASN A 153 -12.97 5.58 2.06
C ASN A 153 -13.52 6.38 3.26
N ALA A 154 -14.82 6.64 3.30
CA ALA A 154 -15.48 7.37 4.38
C ALA A 154 -16.52 6.50 5.13
N LEU A 155 -16.34 5.18 5.15
CA LEU A 155 -17.31 4.25 5.74
C LEU A 155 -17.44 4.50 7.24
N SER A 156 -18.66 4.74 7.72
CA SER A 156 -18.95 4.92 9.15
C SER A 156 -19.36 3.63 9.86
N SER A 157 -19.85 2.65 9.08
CA SER A 157 -20.27 1.33 9.55
C SER A 157 -20.20 0.31 8.42
N LEU A 158 -20.28 -0.98 8.78
CA LEU A 158 -20.49 -2.08 7.85
C LEU A 158 -21.89 -2.68 8.08
N PRO A 159 -22.57 -3.16 7.02
CA PRO A 159 -23.83 -3.86 7.18
C PRO A 159 -23.62 -5.21 7.89
N GLU A 160 -24.58 -5.63 8.71
CA GLU A 160 -24.57 -6.98 9.33
C GLU A 160 -24.57 -8.11 8.28
N THR A 161 -24.95 -7.84 7.05
CA THR A 161 -24.86 -8.82 5.96
C THR A 161 -23.43 -9.11 5.52
N ILE A 162 -22.41 -8.36 5.98
CA ILE A 162 -21.01 -8.62 5.66
C ILE A 162 -20.59 -10.06 6.03
N GLY A 163 -21.17 -10.64 7.09
CA GLY A 163 -20.93 -12.02 7.48
C GLY A 163 -21.38 -13.08 6.46
N GLY A 164 -22.14 -12.70 5.42
CA GLY A 164 -22.52 -13.57 4.30
C GLY A 164 -21.40 -13.82 3.29
N LEU A 165 -20.29 -13.08 3.37
CA LEU A 165 -19.11 -13.25 2.51
C LEU A 165 -18.25 -14.46 2.94
N VAL A 166 -18.84 -15.65 2.92
CA VAL A 166 -18.27 -16.87 3.52
C VAL A 166 -16.93 -17.32 2.91
N SER A 167 -16.62 -16.91 1.68
CA SER A 167 -15.35 -17.21 1.00
C SER A 167 -14.28 -16.12 1.16
N LEU A 168 -14.56 -15.05 1.91
CA LEU A 168 -13.68 -13.89 2.01
C LEU A 168 -12.40 -14.25 2.77
N LYS A 169 -11.26 -14.09 2.10
CA LYS A 169 -9.92 -14.39 2.62
C LYS A 169 -9.20 -13.13 3.10
N SER A 170 -9.45 -11.99 2.46
CA SER A 170 -8.81 -10.72 2.79
C SER A 170 -9.82 -9.58 2.80
N LEU A 171 -9.86 -8.86 3.92
CA LEU A 171 -10.70 -7.69 4.12
C LEU A 171 -9.85 -6.50 4.57
N ALA A 172 -9.70 -5.52 3.69
CA ALA A 172 -8.96 -4.29 3.94
C ALA A 172 -9.92 -3.11 4.11
N LEU A 173 -9.99 -2.56 5.32
CA LEU A 173 -10.90 -1.49 5.74
C LEU A 173 -10.15 -0.29 6.34
N GLN A 174 -8.82 -0.29 6.30
CA GLN A 174 -8.04 0.76 6.93
C GLN A 174 -8.30 2.15 6.35
N GLU A 175 -8.12 3.20 7.14
CA GLU A 175 -8.39 4.58 6.73
C GLU A 175 -9.86 4.77 6.32
N ASN A 176 -10.75 4.50 7.27
CA ASN A 176 -12.18 4.77 7.21
C ASN A 176 -12.63 5.45 8.51
N ASN A 177 -13.94 5.64 8.68
CA ASN A 177 -14.55 6.27 9.86
C ASN A 177 -15.33 5.26 10.71
N LEU A 178 -14.97 3.97 10.68
CA LEU A 178 -15.72 2.92 11.38
C LEU A 178 -15.66 3.13 12.89
N THR A 179 -16.82 3.14 13.55
CA THR A 179 -16.92 3.26 15.02
C THR A 179 -17.12 1.91 15.72
N ALA A 180 -17.62 0.92 14.99
CA ALA A 180 -17.78 -0.45 15.45
C ALA A 180 -17.69 -1.43 14.26
N LEU A 181 -17.35 -2.68 14.57
CA LEU A 181 -17.51 -3.81 13.64
C LEU A 181 -18.84 -4.53 13.94
N PRO A 182 -19.59 -4.97 12.91
CA PRO A 182 -20.80 -5.77 13.11
C PRO A 182 -20.44 -7.10 13.76
N SER A 183 -21.36 -7.64 14.57
CA SER A 183 -21.13 -8.90 15.29
C SER A 183 -20.85 -10.08 14.34
N THR A 184 -21.43 -10.00 13.14
CA THR A 184 -21.30 -10.97 12.04
C THR A 184 -19.94 -10.97 11.36
N ILE A 185 -19.01 -10.06 11.68
CA ILE A 185 -17.63 -10.11 11.17
C ILE A 185 -16.93 -11.44 11.54
N THR A 186 -17.32 -12.02 12.67
CA THR A 186 -16.83 -13.31 13.16
C THR A 186 -17.39 -14.52 12.38
N SER A 187 -18.33 -14.31 11.46
CA SER A 187 -18.87 -15.35 10.57
C SER A 187 -18.03 -15.57 9.31
N LEU A 188 -16.99 -14.76 9.07
CA LEU A 188 -16.11 -14.85 7.89
C LEU A 188 -15.11 -16.00 8.01
N GLN A 189 -15.58 -17.25 7.92
CA GLN A 189 -14.80 -18.45 8.23
C GLN A 189 -13.53 -18.63 7.38
N ALA A 190 -13.50 -18.06 6.17
CA ALA A 190 -12.35 -18.14 5.28
C ALA A 190 -11.31 -17.01 5.49
N LEU A 191 -11.57 -16.06 6.39
CA LEU A 191 -10.77 -14.85 6.54
C LEU A 191 -9.38 -15.18 7.08
N ASP A 192 -8.34 -14.82 6.32
CA ASP A 192 -6.91 -14.94 6.69
C ASP A 192 -6.38 -13.59 7.21
N ASP A 193 -6.75 -12.50 6.54
CA ASP A 193 -6.25 -11.15 6.81
C ASP A 193 -7.41 -10.18 7.05
N LEU A 194 -7.46 -9.62 8.26
CA LEU A 194 -8.35 -8.54 8.63
C LEU A 194 -7.54 -7.28 8.95
N ASN A 195 -7.73 -6.25 8.14
CA ASN A 195 -7.15 -4.94 8.41
C ASN A 195 -8.25 -3.90 8.64
N VAL A 196 -8.36 -3.42 9.87
CA VAL A 196 -9.29 -2.36 10.31
C VAL A 196 -8.54 -1.20 10.96
N ALA A 197 -7.26 -1.05 10.63
CA ALA A 197 -6.43 0.00 11.18
C ALA A 197 -6.92 1.40 10.80
N ASP A 198 -6.47 2.44 11.49
CA ASP A 198 -6.77 3.85 11.16
C ASP A 198 -8.28 4.09 10.97
N ASN A 199 -9.05 3.76 12.02
CA ASN A 199 -10.49 3.93 12.12
C ASN A 199 -10.83 4.57 13.48
N SER A 200 -12.12 4.61 13.86
CA SER A 200 -12.58 5.13 15.15
C SER A 200 -13.19 4.04 16.04
N LEU A 201 -12.72 2.79 15.92
CA LEU A 201 -13.30 1.66 16.66
C LEU A 201 -13.06 1.83 18.16
N SER A 202 -14.14 1.89 18.93
CA SER A 202 -14.07 1.96 20.41
C SER A 202 -14.09 0.59 21.08
N ALA A 203 -14.62 -0.42 20.38
CA ALA A 203 -14.66 -1.80 20.83
C ALA A 203 -14.63 -2.77 19.65
N LEU A 204 -14.23 -4.01 19.96
CA LEU A 204 -14.36 -5.15 19.07
C LEU A 204 -15.50 -6.07 19.53
N PRO A 205 -16.07 -6.91 18.64
CA PRO A 205 -16.97 -7.99 19.04
C PRO A 205 -16.38 -8.80 20.20
N THR A 206 -17.19 -9.16 21.19
CA THR A 206 -16.68 -9.75 22.43
C THR A 206 -16.43 -11.25 22.32
N ASP A 207 -17.08 -11.96 21.40
CA ASP A 207 -17.11 -13.42 21.33
C ASP A 207 -17.06 -13.94 19.88
N LYS A 208 -16.99 -15.27 19.69
CA LYS A 208 -17.02 -15.99 18.40
C LYS A 208 -15.80 -15.82 17.49
N TRP A 209 -14.73 -15.21 17.98
CA TRP A 209 -13.45 -15.14 17.28
C TRP A 209 -12.85 -16.52 16.96
N GLU A 210 -13.19 -17.55 17.75
CA GLU A 210 -12.85 -18.94 17.52
C GLU A 210 -13.44 -19.51 16.21
N HIS A 211 -14.45 -18.86 15.62
CA HIS A 211 -15.01 -19.23 14.31
C HIS A 211 -14.15 -18.78 13.13
N LEU A 212 -13.28 -17.78 13.33
CA LEU A 212 -12.32 -17.33 12.31
C LEU A 212 -11.13 -18.29 12.26
N LYS A 213 -11.40 -19.50 11.76
CA LYS A 213 -10.47 -20.63 11.78
C LYS A 213 -9.19 -20.39 10.98
N LEU A 214 -9.24 -19.46 10.02
CA LEU A 214 -8.14 -19.16 9.12
C LEU A 214 -7.45 -17.82 9.41
N LEU A 215 -7.93 -17.03 10.38
CA LEU A 215 -7.40 -15.69 10.62
C LEU A 215 -5.98 -15.78 11.14
N ARG A 216 -5.02 -15.23 10.38
CA ARG A 216 -3.60 -15.19 10.75
C ARG A 216 -3.13 -13.80 11.12
N ILE A 217 -3.70 -12.77 10.49
CA ILE A 217 -3.26 -11.38 10.67
C ILE A 217 -4.46 -10.52 11.02
N CYS A 218 -4.36 -9.80 12.13
CA CYS A 218 -5.35 -8.81 12.56
C CYS A 218 -4.64 -7.48 12.81
N MET A 219 -4.95 -6.47 12.01
CA MET A 219 -4.41 -5.12 12.15
C MET A 219 -5.49 -4.20 12.74
N LEU A 220 -5.24 -3.73 13.96
CA LEU A 220 -6.15 -2.90 14.75
C LEU A 220 -5.57 -1.52 15.08
N TYR A 221 -4.34 -1.25 14.64
CA TYR A 221 -3.63 -0.04 15.06
C TYR A 221 -4.36 1.24 14.63
N GLY A 222 -4.21 2.33 15.38
CA GLY A 222 -4.85 3.59 15.01
C GLY A 222 -6.37 3.59 15.19
N ASN A 223 -6.85 3.04 16.30
CA ASN A 223 -8.26 3.04 16.68
C ASN A 223 -8.43 3.65 18.09
N GLN A 224 -9.64 3.58 18.65
CA GLN A 224 -9.99 4.08 19.97
C GLN A 224 -10.21 2.92 20.97
N LEU A 225 -9.52 1.80 20.79
CA LEU A 225 -9.67 0.62 21.64
C LEU A 225 -8.99 0.84 23.00
N GLU A 226 -9.75 0.74 24.09
CA GLU A 226 -9.19 0.77 25.44
C GLU A 226 -8.75 -0.62 25.93
N ALA A 227 -9.25 -1.68 25.30
CA ALA A 227 -8.90 -3.06 25.57
C ALA A 227 -9.07 -3.95 24.34
N ILE A 228 -8.29 -5.04 24.29
CA ILE A 228 -8.45 -6.10 23.30
C ILE A 228 -9.13 -7.30 23.98
N PRO A 229 -10.26 -7.82 23.46
CA PRO A 229 -10.93 -8.95 24.07
C PRO A 229 -10.05 -10.20 23.96
N PHE A 230 -9.85 -10.92 25.08
CA PHE A 230 -9.06 -12.16 25.09
C PHE A 230 -9.61 -13.21 24.11
N ARG A 231 -10.91 -13.17 23.81
CA ARG A 231 -11.56 -14.03 22.82
C ARG A 231 -10.93 -13.90 21.44
N LEU A 232 -10.40 -12.74 21.06
CA LEU A 232 -9.65 -12.57 19.81
C LEU A 232 -8.46 -13.53 19.73
N LEU A 233 -7.80 -13.80 20.86
CA LEU A 233 -6.70 -14.75 20.93
C LEU A 233 -7.16 -16.21 20.76
N GLN A 234 -8.46 -16.51 20.80
CA GLN A 234 -9.01 -17.85 20.55
C GLN A 234 -9.13 -18.18 19.06
N ALA A 235 -8.88 -17.22 18.15
CA ALA A 235 -8.70 -17.51 16.73
C ALA A 235 -7.50 -18.47 16.55
N PRO A 236 -7.70 -19.72 16.10
CA PRO A 236 -6.79 -20.83 16.37
C PRO A 236 -5.41 -20.69 15.73
N ILE A 237 -5.33 -20.00 14.60
CA ILE A 237 -4.08 -19.83 13.85
C ILE A 237 -3.62 -18.37 13.75
N LEU A 238 -4.17 -17.47 14.57
CA LEU A 238 -3.72 -16.08 14.62
C LEU A 238 -2.21 -16.07 14.90
N LYS A 239 -1.48 -15.34 14.08
CA LYS A 239 -0.01 -15.19 14.11
C LYS A 239 0.41 -13.78 14.44
N GLU A 240 -0.37 -12.79 14.02
CA GLU A 240 -0.01 -11.38 14.18
C GLU A 240 -1.23 -10.58 14.61
N LEU A 241 -1.06 -9.80 15.67
CA LEU A 241 -2.02 -8.84 16.20
C LEU A 241 -1.32 -7.49 16.37
N TRP A 242 -1.72 -6.49 15.61
CA TRP A 242 -1.11 -5.16 15.66
C TRP A 242 -2.09 -4.18 16.31
N ALA A 243 -1.80 -3.74 17.54
CA ALA A 243 -2.70 -2.94 18.38
C ALA A 243 -2.07 -1.60 18.82
N GLU A 244 -0.97 -1.20 18.19
CA GLU A 244 -0.34 0.11 18.34
C GLU A 244 -1.34 1.26 18.17
N SER A 245 -1.03 2.43 18.71
CA SER A 245 -1.80 3.66 18.49
C SER A 245 -3.29 3.52 18.85
N ASN A 246 -3.55 2.77 19.91
CA ASN A 246 -4.83 2.67 20.58
C ASN A 246 -4.68 3.17 22.03
N PRO A 247 -5.72 3.74 22.66
CA PRO A 247 -5.70 4.16 24.06
C PRO A 247 -5.76 2.97 25.05
N LEU A 248 -4.95 1.94 24.84
CA LEU A 248 -4.84 0.79 25.75
C LEU A 248 -4.17 1.23 27.05
N ASN A 249 -4.89 1.13 28.17
CA ASN A 249 -4.32 1.42 29.48
C ASN A 249 -3.43 0.28 30.00
N THR A 250 -2.53 0.57 30.94
CA THR A 250 -1.60 -0.40 31.53
C THR A 250 -2.28 -1.67 32.03
N ARG A 251 -3.52 -1.58 32.56
CA ARG A 251 -4.27 -2.73 33.05
C ARG A 251 -4.73 -3.63 31.89
N SER A 252 -5.29 -3.07 30.83
CA SER A 252 -5.75 -3.85 29.68
C SER A 252 -4.59 -4.49 28.91
N VAL A 253 -3.46 -3.78 28.80
CA VAL A 253 -2.21 -4.33 28.24
C VAL A 253 -1.68 -5.45 29.12
N GLY A 254 -1.65 -5.28 30.45
CA GLY A 254 -1.24 -6.34 31.37
C GLY A 254 -2.09 -7.61 31.26
N TYR A 255 -3.41 -7.48 31.06
CA TYR A 255 -4.27 -8.64 30.80
C TYR A 255 -3.97 -9.30 29.46
N LEU A 256 -3.88 -8.51 28.38
CA LEU A 256 -3.55 -9.00 27.05
C LEU A 256 -2.24 -9.80 27.06
N LEU A 257 -1.19 -9.27 27.67
CA LEU A 257 0.12 -9.93 27.72
C LEU A 257 0.11 -11.20 28.57
N ARG A 258 -0.65 -11.24 29.67
CA ARG A 258 -0.85 -12.47 30.45
C ARG A 258 -1.55 -13.55 29.64
N ASP A 259 -2.55 -13.17 28.86
CA ASP A 259 -3.26 -14.12 28.00
C ASP A 259 -2.38 -14.60 26.85
N VAL A 260 -1.55 -13.72 26.27
CA VAL A 260 -0.54 -14.08 25.26
C VAL A 260 0.51 -15.03 25.83
N ALA A 261 0.98 -14.80 27.06
CA ALA A 261 1.97 -15.65 27.73
C ALA A 261 1.41 -17.07 28.02
N ARG A 262 0.09 -17.21 28.20
CA ARG A 262 -0.58 -18.50 28.42
C ARG A 262 -0.77 -19.34 27.15
N LEU A 263 -0.54 -18.76 25.98
CA LEU A 263 -0.69 -19.50 24.73
C LEU A 263 0.40 -20.58 24.59
N PRO A 264 0.08 -21.76 24.00
CA PRO A 264 1.04 -22.85 23.82
C PRO A 264 2.35 -22.38 23.17
N ALA A 265 3.50 -22.89 23.62
CA ALA A 265 4.83 -22.46 23.16
C ALA A 265 4.98 -22.55 21.63
N GLU A 266 4.37 -23.56 21.01
CA GLU A 266 4.42 -23.80 19.56
C GLU A 266 3.64 -22.77 18.75
N ARG A 267 2.71 -22.02 19.38
CA ARG A 267 1.96 -20.96 18.73
C ARG A 267 2.88 -19.75 18.48
N LYS A 268 3.42 -19.67 17.26
CA LYS A 268 4.17 -18.52 16.75
C LYS A 268 3.21 -17.34 16.61
N PHE A 269 3.19 -16.48 17.62
CA PHE A 269 2.29 -15.35 17.76
C PHE A 269 3.08 -14.08 18.06
N LEU A 270 2.69 -12.98 17.42
CA LEU A 270 3.27 -11.66 17.60
C LEU A 270 2.16 -10.66 17.97
N VAL A 271 2.39 -9.88 19.02
CA VAL A 271 1.56 -8.72 19.36
C VAL A 271 2.38 -7.44 19.23
N GLY A 272 1.88 -6.50 18.45
CA GLY A 272 2.42 -5.14 18.30
C GLY A 272 1.74 -4.17 19.28
N LEU A 273 2.52 -3.45 20.09
CA LEU A 273 2.06 -2.45 21.05
C LEU A 273 3.02 -1.25 21.06
N ASP A 274 2.55 -0.06 21.43
CA ASP A 274 3.42 1.10 21.63
C ASP A 274 4.24 0.98 22.93
N SER A 275 5.40 1.63 22.99
CA SER A 275 6.23 1.71 24.19
C SER A 275 5.49 2.32 25.39
N GLU A 276 4.62 3.28 25.15
CA GLU A 276 3.80 3.92 26.20
C GLU A 276 2.70 2.99 26.71
N GLN A 277 2.17 2.10 25.86
CA GLN A 277 1.16 1.13 26.26
C GLN A 277 1.74 0.08 27.22
N VAL A 278 3.02 -0.25 27.08
CA VAL A 278 3.72 -1.21 27.95
C VAL A 278 4.34 -0.57 29.20
N GLU A 279 4.35 0.77 29.28
CA GLU A 279 4.90 1.48 30.43
C GLU A 279 4.09 1.19 31.71
N GLY A 280 4.79 0.86 32.80
CA GLY A 280 4.18 0.48 34.07
C GLY A 280 3.55 -0.92 34.11
N VAL A 281 3.64 -1.70 33.02
CA VAL A 281 3.31 -3.13 33.06
C VAL A 281 4.39 -3.87 33.84
N ASP A 282 3.97 -4.80 34.69
CA ASP A 282 4.85 -5.63 35.51
C ASP A 282 5.92 -6.34 34.67
N ASP A 283 7.20 -6.21 35.05
CA ASP A 283 8.35 -6.78 34.34
C ASP A 283 8.25 -8.30 34.18
N ALA A 284 7.65 -9.01 35.12
CA ALA A 284 7.45 -10.46 35.00
C ALA A 284 6.40 -10.80 33.93
N VAL A 285 5.38 -9.95 33.74
CA VAL A 285 4.40 -10.10 32.65
C VAL A 285 5.06 -9.82 31.30
N LEU A 286 5.86 -8.76 31.21
CA LEU A 286 6.63 -8.43 30.02
C LEU A 286 7.63 -9.54 29.68
N ALA A 287 8.35 -10.07 30.68
CA ALA A 287 9.28 -11.18 30.51
C ALA A 287 8.57 -12.47 30.06
N ALA A 288 7.38 -12.75 30.57
CA ALA A 288 6.59 -13.93 30.18
C ALA A 288 6.04 -13.84 28.75
N ALA A 289 5.76 -12.63 28.25
CA ALA A 289 5.38 -12.38 26.87
C ALA A 289 6.58 -12.13 25.93
N ASN A 290 7.80 -12.08 26.48
CA ASN A 290 9.01 -11.75 25.74
C ASN A 290 9.28 -12.76 24.61
N GLY A 291 9.60 -12.26 23.42
CA GLY A 291 9.72 -13.05 22.18
C GLY A 291 8.41 -13.23 21.39
N ARG A 292 7.25 -12.88 21.99
CA ARG A 292 5.96 -12.73 21.29
C ARG A 292 5.49 -11.27 21.22
N LEU A 293 6.15 -10.39 21.94
CA LEU A 293 5.87 -8.96 21.97
C LEU A 293 6.81 -8.22 21.01
N GLN A 294 6.24 -7.39 20.16
CA GLN A 294 6.93 -6.33 19.43
C GLN A 294 6.46 -4.98 19.97
N VAL A 295 7.40 -4.18 20.47
CA VAL A 295 7.11 -2.83 20.99
C VAL A 295 7.49 -1.81 19.92
N GLY A 296 6.50 -1.09 19.40
CA GLY A 296 6.65 0.08 18.53
C GLY A 296 7.00 1.31 19.35
N GLU A 297 7.99 2.08 18.93
CA GLU A 297 8.43 3.29 19.65
C GLU A 297 7.92 4.59 19.01
N ILE A 298 6.90 4.53 18.15
CA ILE A 298 6.39 5.69 17.40
C ILE A 298 4.88 5.88 17.60
N ARG A 299 4.48 7.10 17.99
CA ARG A 299 3.09 7.56 18.21
C ARG A 299 2.27 7.68 16.91
N GLY A 300 0.97 7.35 16.99
CA GLY A 300 0.05 7.08 15.88
C GLY A 300 -0.30 8.14 14.81
N CYS A 301 -0.73 7.58 13.67
CA CYS A 301 -1.96 7.70 12.85
C CYS A 301 -2.51 9.05 12.33
N GLY A 302 -2.98 9.03 11.06
CA GLY A 302 -3.92 10.00 10.48
C GLY A 302 -3.91 10.16 8.95
N ARG A 303 -2.76 10.05 8.28
CA ARG A 303 -2.62 10.33 6.82
C ARG A 303 -1.87 9.23 6.06
N GLY A 304 -1.72 8.09 6.70
CA GLY A 304 -0.72 7.07 6.44
C GLY A 304 -0.08 6.64 7.75
N TYR A 305 0.64 5.53 7.73
CA TYR A 305 1.27 4.96 8.91
C TYR A 305 2.78 4.83 8.75
N PHE A 306 3.44 4.94 9.90
CA PHE A 306 4.84 4.62 10.06
C PHE A 306 4.93 3.24 10.72
N LYS A 307 5.70 2.32 10.13
CA LYS A 307 6.04 1.06 10.79
C LYS A 307 7.54 1.00 11.00
N LEU A 308 7.99 1.32 12.21
CA LEU A 308 9.38 1.11 12.61
C LEU A 308 9.58 -0.36 12.98
N ARG A 309 10.47 -1.04 12.27
CA ARG A 309 10.98 -2.36 12.62
C ARG A 309 12.42 -2.21 13.08
N ARG A 310 12.67 -2.55 14.34
CA ARG A 310 14.02 -2.52 14.91
C ARG A 310 14.78 -3.81 14.66
N GLY A 311 16.10 -3.71 14.55
CA GLY A 311 16.97 -4.88 14.64
C GLY A 311 16.81 -5.61 15.99
N PRO A 312 17.14 -6.91 16.08
CA PRO A 312 17.18 -7.59 17.38
C PRO A 312 18.13 -6.85 18.33
N PRO A 313 17.84 -6.81 19.65
CA PRO A 313 18.76 -6.24 20.63
C PRO A 313 20.04 -7.09 20.63
N GLY A 314 21.06 -6.61 19.93
CA GLY A 314 22.40 -7.16 19.96
C GLY A 314 23.24 -6.27 20.85
N ASP A 315 23.94 -6.86 21.83
CA ASP A 315 25.04 -6.20 22.49
C ASP A 315 26.01 -5.67 21.42
N ILE A 316 26.15 -4.34 21.36
CA ILE A 316 27.10 -3.67 20.48
C ILE A 316 28.50 -3.93 21.04
N VAL A 317 29.04 -5.12 20.80
CA VAL A 317 30.43 -5.42 21.12
C VAL A 317 31.27 -5.10 19.89
N SER A 318 32.03 -4.01 20.00
CA SER A 318 32.90 -3.48 18.97
C SER A 318 34.07 -4.42 18.67
N ALA A 319 34.21 -4.83 17.42
CA ALA A 319 35.46 -5.36 16.88
C ALA A 319 35.94 -4.49 15.70
N ALA A 320 35.98 -3.15 15.86
CA ALA A 320 36.66 -2.23 14.94
C ALA A 320 36.66 -0.74 15.37
N GLY A 321 36.23 -0.37 16.59
CA GLY A 321 36.24 1.05 16.99
C GLY A 321 35.23 1.95 16.29
N ILE A 322 34.20 1.39 15.64
CA ILE A 322 33.03 2.16 15.19
C ILE A 322 32.10 2.30 16.40
N THR A 323 32.02 3.51 16.93
CA THR A 323 31.11 3.90 18.00
C THR A 323 29.66 3.80 17.52
N GLY A 324 28.83 3.05 18.26
CA GLY A 324 27.40 3.26 18.59
C GLY A 324 26.37 3.84 17.59
N GLU A 325 26.71 4.17 16.36
CA GLU A 325 25.84 4.88 15.42
C GLU A 325 24.84 3.92 14.76
N ARG A 326 23.56 4.10 15.07
CA ARG A 326 22.47 3.36 14.41
C ARG A 326 22.15 4.04 13.08
N VAL A 327 21.95 3.23 12.04
CA VAL A 327 21.49 3.70 10.73
C VAL A 327 19.98 3.52 10.64
N LEU A 328 19.24 4.51 10.16
CA LEU A 328 17.82 4.38 9.84
C LEU A 328 17.63 4.24 8.33
N VAL A 329 16.96 3.18 7.89
CA VAL A 329 16.47 3.05 6.52
C VAL A 329 15.01 3.47 6.49
N VAL A 330 14.71 4.60 5.86
CA VAL A 330 13.35 5.08 5.64
C VAL A 330 12.90 4.66 4.26
N ALA A 331 11.88 3.81 4.19
CA ALA A 331 11.35 3.27 2.94
C ALA A 331 9.98 3.86 2.63
N PHE A 332 9.91 4.73 1.62
CA PHE A 332 8.67 5.32 1.15
C PHE A 332 7.94 4.35 0.21
N GLY A 333 6.81 3.83 0.67
CA GLY A 333 5.94 2.95 -0.11
C GLY A 333 4.97 3.73 -1.01
N SER A 334 4.80 3.28 -2.25
CA SER A 334 3.77 3.79 -3.16
C SER A 334 2.51 2.92 -3.09
N ALA A 335 1.48 3.44 -2.42
CA ALA A 335 0.12 2.88 -2.39
C ALA A 335 -0.06 1.46 -1.76
N PRO A 336 -1.27 1.14 -1.29
CA PRO A 336 -1.61 -0.22 -0.84
C PRO A 336 -1.44 -1.25 -1.97
N GLY A 337 -0.78 -2.37 -1.70
CA GLY A 337 -0.71 -3.52 -2.61
C GLY A 337 0.51 -3.62 -3.53
N VAL A 338 1.46 -2.66 -3.48
CA VAL A 338 2.74 -2.79 -4.18
C VAL A 338 3.84 -3.20 -3.18
N PRO A 339 4.48 -4.38 -3.34
CA PRO A 339 5.45 -4.89 -2.39
C PRO A 339 6.83 -4.25 -2.61
N ASN A 340 6.94 -2.91 -2.59
CA ASN A 340 8.16 -2.30 -3.12
C ASN A 340 9.40 -2.48 -2.23
N TRP A 341 9.24 -2.38 -0.90
CA TRP A 341 10.41 -2.41 -0.01
C TRP A 341 10.37 -3.48 1.07
N GLY A 342 9.20 -3.91 1.56
CA GLY A 342 9.10 -4.85 2.69
C GLY A 342 9.84 -6.18 2.47
N GLY A 343 9.58 -6.86 1.36
CA GLY A 343 10.24 -8.14 1.04
C GLY A 343 11.73 -7.97 0.70
N LEU A 344 12.08 -6.87 0.04
CA LEU A 344 13.45 -6.58 -0.36
C LEU A 344 14.34 -6.20 0.83
N LEU A 345 13.86 -5.36 1.73
CA LEU A 345 14.58 -5.00 2.96
C LEU A 345 14.71 -6.20 3.90
N GLU A 346 13.75 -7.12 3.92
CA GLU A 346 13.93 -8.38 4.65
C GLU A 346 15.00 -9.28 3.99
N ARG A 347 15.07 -9.33 2.65
CA ARG A 347 16.17 -10.02 1.93
C ARG A 347 17.53 -9.41 2.29
N ILE A 348 17.63 -8.09 2.30
CA ILE A 348 18.85 -7.37 2.71
C ILE A 348 19.22 -7.72 4.15
N ARG A 349 18.25 -7.61 5.07
CA ARG A 349 18.47 -7.95 6.49
C ARG A 349 18.97 -9.39 6.67
N ARG A 350 18.44 -10.35 5.89
CA ARG A 350 18.91 -11.75 5.88
C ARG A 350 20.31 -11.90 5.30
N ALA A 351 20.60 -11.22 4.19
CA ALA A 351 21.93 -11.24 3.56
C ALA A 351 23.01 -10.62 4.45
N MET A 352 22.63 -9.71 5.35
CA MET A 352 23.54 -8.97 6.23
C MET A 352 23.65 -9.58 7.64
N GLN A 353 23.33 -10.87 7.82
CA GLN A 353 23.27 -11.52 9.14
C GLN A 353 24.62 -11.71 9.87
N GLU A 354 25.75 -11.25 9.33
CA GLU A 354 27.01 -11.26 10.08
C GLU A 354 26.93 -10.34 11.32
N PRO A 355 27.62 -10.69 12.43
CA PRO A 355 27.55 -9.94 13.70
C PRO A 355 27.85 -8.43 13.56
N ALA A 356 28.66 -8.03 12.58
CA ALA A 356 29.07 -6.66 12.33
C ALA A 356 28.02 -5.80 11.59
N HIS A 357 26.93 -6.36 11.06
CA HIS A 357 26.01 -5.69 10.13
C HIS A 357 24.55 -5.56 10.64
N LYS A 358 24.31 -5.81 11.92
CA LYS A 358 22.96 -5.78 12.55
C LYS A 358 22.54 -4.39 13.09
N CYS A 359 23.15 -3.30 12.64
CA CYS A 359 23.03 -1.98 13.28
C CYS A 359 22.01 -1.02 12.64
N PHE A 360 21.10 -1.50 11.79
CA PHE A 360 20.13 -0.62 11.12
C PHE A 360 18.67 -0.96 11.43
N ASP A 361 17.88 0.10 11.61
CA ASP A 361 16.43 0.04 11.79
C ASP A 361 15.74 0.37 10.46
N ILE A 362 14.51 -0.11 10.27
CA ILE A 362 13.72 0.16 9.06
C ILE A 362 12.43 0.87 9.43
N LEU A 363 12.23 2.08 8.92
CA LEU A 363 10.99 2.83 8.99
C LEU A 363 10.25 2.71 7.66
N TYR A 364 9.19 1.92 7.62
CA TYR A 364 8.27 1.95 6.48
C TYR A 364 7.36 3.16 6.62
N VAL A 365 7.33 3.99 5.60
CA VAL A 365 6.42 5.13 5.51
C VAL A 365 5.42 4.83 4.41
N VAL A 366 4.16 4.63 4.79
CA VAL A 366 3.09 4.33 3.86
C VAL A 366 2.04 5.42 3.97
N ASP A 367 1.84 6.15 2.88
CA ASP A 367 0.80 7.16 2.73
C ASP A 367 -0.23 6.64 1.73
N ALA A 368 -1.32 6.05 2.25
CA ALA A 368 -2.32 5.44 1.37
C ALA A 368 -3.16 6.50 0.64
N GLY A 369 -3.25 7.72 1.17
CA GLY A 369 -3.86 8.87 0.51
C GLY A 369 -3.00 9.48 -0.61
N ARG A 370 -1.75 9.03 -0.77
CA ARG A 370 -0.73 9.65 -1.64
C ARG A 370 -0.62 11.16 -1.37
N SER A 371 -0.86 11.57 -0.15
CA SER A 371 -0.99 12.93 0.33
C SER A 371 0.30 13.60 0.82
N TRP A 372 1.51 13.02 0.58
CA TRP A 372 2.83 13.57 0.96
C TRP A 372 2.93 15.08 0.76
N TYR A 373 2.24 15.55 -0.28
CA TYR A 373 1.90 16.93 -0.51
C TYR A 373 0.49 17.04 -1.10
N SER A 374 -0.44 17.73 -0.43
CA SER A 374 -1.78 18.03 -0.98
C SER A 374 -1.84 19.37 -1.73
N GLY A 375 -0.83 20.23 -1.52
CA GLY A 375 -0.60 21.54 -2.13
C GLY A 375 -1.73 22.55 -1.98
N GLY A 376 -2.63 22.34 -1.00
CA GLY A 376 -3.61 23.33 -0.55
C GLY A 376 -2.98 24.34 0.43
N ASP A 377 -2.29 23.85 1.46
CA ASP A 377 -1.59 24.64 2.48
C ASP A 377 -0.31 23.91 2.98
N ASP A 378 0.65 24.65 3.55
CA ASP A 378 1.92 24.13 4.08
C ASP A 378 1.73 23.07 5.20
N GLU A 379 0.54 22.97 5.78
CA GLU A 379 0.20 22.09 6.90
C GLU A 379 0.44 20.60 6.60
N ASP A 380 0.17 20.12 5.38
CA ASP A 380 0.29 18.70 5.05
C ASP A 380 1.74 18.25 4.91
N PHE A 381 2.55 19.09 4.26
CA PHE A 381 3.99 18.90 4.21
C PHE A 381 4.58 18.97 5.61
N GLN A 382 4.19 20.00 6.38
CA GLN A 382 4.74 20.22 7.71
C GLN A 382 4.37 19.08 8.67
N PHE A 383 3.16 18.54 8.57
CA PHE A 383 2.72 17.37 9.33
C PHE A 383 3.65 16.16 9.12
N TRP A 384 3.97 15.84 7.86
CA TRP A 384 4.87 14.74 7.54
C TRP A 384 6.32 15.05 7.92
N TRP A 385 6.74 16.29 7.67
CA TRP A 385 8.07 16.80 8.01
C TRP A 385 8.36 16.67 9.50
N ASP A 386 7.51 17.21 10.36
CA ASP A 386 7.73 17.24 11.82
C ASP A 386 7.83 15.82 12.40
N ARG A 387 7.07 14.88 11.85
CA ARG A 387 7.11 13.47 12.27
C ARG A 387 8.38 12.78 11.79
N LEU A 388 8.72 12.92 10.52
CA LEU A 388 9.94 12.36 9.96
C LEU A 388 11.16 12.94 10.68
N ALA A 389 11.25 14.26 10.83
CA ALA A 389 12.35 14.95 11.48
C ALA A 389 12.56 14.48 12.93
N ARG A 390 11.47 14.23 13.67
CA ARG A 390 11.54 13.71 15.03
C ARG A 390 12.14 12.30 15.09
N VAL A 391 11.85 11.46 14.11
CA VAL A 391 12.35 10.09 14.08
C VAL A 391 13.78 10.06 13.52
N THR A 392 14.02 10.72 12.38
CA THR A 392 15.33 10.75 11.72
C THR A 392 16.37 11.45 12.57
N GLY A 393 16.00 12.50 13.33
CA GLY A 393 16.90 13.21 14.25
C GLY A 393 17.45 12.38 15.41
N GLN A 394 16.95 11.16 15.63
CA GLN A 394 17.49 10.22 16.61
C GLN A 394 18.62 9.34 16.05
N TYR A 395 18.90 9.45 14.75
CA TYR A 395 19.89 8.63 14.04
C TYR A 395 20.96 9.54 13.43
N THR A 396 22.22 9.12 13.48
CA THR A 396 23.33 9.87 12.85
C THR A 396 23.41 9.65 11.35
N ARG A 397 22.83 8.55 10.86
CA ARG A 397 22.79 8.15 9.44
C ARG A 397 21.37 7.75 9.06
N VAL A 398 20.87 8.32 7.99
CA VAL A 398 19.49 8.14 7.52
C VAL A 398 19.50 7.93 6.00
N LEU A 399 19.21 6.71 5.58
CA LEU A 399 19.05 6.31 4.19
C LEU A 399 17.58 6.38 3.78
N MET A 400 17.22 7.25 2.84
CA MET A 400 15.87 7.28 2.28
C MET A 400 15.79 6.53 0.95
N LEU A 401 14.84 5.61 0.84
CA LEU A 401 14.57 4.79 -0.35
C LEU A 401 13.15 5.02 -0.83
N GLY A 402 12.97 5.18 -2.13
CA GLY A 402 11.66 5.35 -2.73
C GLY A 402 11.61 4.91 -4.18
N ASP A 403 10.47 4.41 -4.63
CA ASP A 403 10.19 4.05 -6.03
C ASP A 403 8.94 4.80 -6.51
N SER A 404 8.93 5.28 -7.76
CA SER A 404 7.81 6.02 -8.35
C SER A 404 7.42 7.24 -7.48
N MET A 405 6.23 7.24 -6.88
CA MET A 405 5.78 8.32 -5.97
C MET A 405 6.55 8.32 -4.65
N GLY A 406 7.01 7.15 -4.19
CA GLY A 406 7.88 7.07 -3.02
C GLY A 406 9.24 7.70 -3.30
N ALA A 407 9.73 7.65 -4.54
CA ALA A 407 10.96 8.32 -4.94
C ALA A 407 10.80 9.85 -4.87
N THR A 408 9.65 10.38 -5.29
CA THR A 408 9.30 11.80 -5.12
C THR A 408 9.23 12.19 -3.64
N ALA A 409 8.67 11.34 -2.77
CA ALA A 409 8.66 11.57 -1.33
C ALA A 409 10.08 11.56 -0.73
N ALA A 410 10.93 10.61 -1.14
CA ALA A 410 12.32 10.55 -0.70
C ALA A 410 13.12 11.81 -1.10
N LEU A 411 12.84 12.38 -2.28
CA LEU A 411 13.39 13.68 -2.69
C LEU A 411 12.77 14.85 -1.92
N LEU A 412 11.46 14.81 -1.67
CA LEU A 412 10.75 15.85 -0.92
C LEU A 412 11.28 16.00 0.52
N PHE A 413 11.64 14.89 1.17
CA PHE A 413 12.16 14.87 2.54
C PHE A 413 13.69 14.71 2.62
N SER A 414 14.40 14.90 1.50
CA SER A 414 15.85 14.71 1.42
C SER A 414 16.67 15.53 2.44
N PRO A 415 16.27 16.71 2.94
CA PRO A 415 17.06 17.40 3.97
C PRO A 415 17.10 16.67 5.32
N LEU A 416 16.24 15.68 5.55
CA LEU A 416 16.21 14.87 6.77
C LEU A 416 17.07 13.60 6.65
N ALA A 417 17.81 13.44 5.55
CA ALA A 417 18.57 12.25 5.21
C ALA A 417 20.08 12.53 5.11
N THR A 418 20.90 11.49 5.27
CA THR A 418 22.32 11.50 4.89
C THR A 418 22.52 11.00 3.46
N SER A 419 21.66 10.10 2.99
CA SER A 419 21.66 9.60 1.62
C SER A 419 20.25 9.31 1.13
N VAL A 420 20.02 9.52 -0.17
CA VAL A 420 18.72 9.31 -0.82
C VAL A 420 18.92 8.50 -2.09
N HIS A 421 18.16 7.42 -2.24
CA HIS A 421 18.06 6.67 -3.50
C HIS A 421 16.61 6.69 -3.99
N ALA A 422 16.40 7.49 -5.04
CA ALA A 422 15.11 7.71 -5.67
C ALA A 422 15.03 6.95 -7.00
N PHE A 423 14.24 5.87 -7.06
CA PHE A 423 14.05 5.04 -8.26
C PHE A 423 12.85 5.52 -9.07
N ALA A 424 13.10 5.87 -10.33
CA ALA A 424 12.15 6.45 -11.28
C ALA A 424 11.27 7.51 -10.61
N PRO A 425 11.85 8.64 -10.14
CA PRO A 425 11.08 9.68 -9.46
C PRO A 425 9.98 10.20 -10.38
N GLN A 426 8.74 9.85 -10.04
CA GLN A 426 7.56 10.32 -10.75
C GLN A 426 7.12 11.61 -10.09
N VAL A 427 7.79 12.69 -10.43
CA VAL A 427 7.21 14.02 -10.26
C VAL A 427 6.29 14.16 -11.48
N ASP A 428 4.99 14.18 -11.30
CA ASP A 428 4.04 13.94 -12.40
C ASP A 428 3.86 15.20 -13.27
N PHE A 429 4.81 15.49 -14.18
CA PHE A 429 4.92 16.81 -14.81
C PHE A 429 4.15 17.07 -16.11
N MET A 430 3.63 16.06 -16.81
CA MET A 430 2.97 16.30 -18.11
C MET A 430 1.76 15.42 -18.42
N THR A 431 1.49 14.34 -17.68
CA THR A 431 0.35 13.45 -17.94
C THR A 431 -0.01 12.69 -16.67
N ALA A 432 -0.87 13.27 -15.83
CA ALA A 432 -1.29 12.66 -14.59
C ALA A 432 -2.24 11.47 -14.80
N SER A 433 -1.69 10.30 -15.13
CA SER A 433 -2.43 9.03 -15.13
C SER A 433 -2.72 8.52 -13.70
N LEU A 434 -2.34 9.25 -12.65
CA LEU A 434 -2.62 8.92 -11.25
C LEU A 434 -3.31 10.03 -10.44
N ARG A 435 -3.65 11.18 -11.03
CA ARG A 435 -4.50 12.22 -10.40
C ARG A 435 -5.29 13.04 -11.43
N PRO A 436 -6.50 12.62 -11.81
CA PRO A 436 -7.41 13.50 -12.49
C PRO A 436 -8.03 14.41 -11.41
N GLY A 437 -7.46 15.58 -11.14
CA GLY A 437 -8.07 16.50 -10.18
C GLY A 437 -7.26 17.67 -9.64
N ARG A 438 -6.02 17.92 -10.07
CA ARG A 438 -5.25 19.08 -9.59
C ARG A 438 -4.62 19.85 -10.76
N ASP A 439 -4.78 21.16 -10.71
CA ASP A 439 -4.39 22.08 -11.77
C ASP A 439 -2.86 22.21 -11.93
N SER A 440 -2.42 22.88 -13.00
CA SER A 440 -1.01 23.17 -13.28
C SER A 440 -0.31 23.95 -12.16
N ALA A 441 -1.06 24.68 -11.32
CA ALA A 441 -0.49 25.45 -10.23
C ALA A 441 -0.09 24.58 -9.03
N TRP A 442 -0.91 23.57 -8.68
CA TRP A 442 -0.55 22.59 -7.65
C TRP A 442 0.75 21.86 -7.98
N LEU A 443 0.83 21.38 -9.22
CA LEU A 443 1.99 20.63 -9.71
C LEU A 443 3.26 21.48 -9.62
N LYS A 444 3.19 22.73 -10.11
CA LYS A 444 4.29 23.68 -9.98
C LYS A 444 4.72 23.89 -8.52
N ARG A 445 3.79 23.97 -7.57
CA ARG A 445 4.16 24.12 -6.14
C ARG A 445 4.86 22.89 -5.57
N LEU A 446 4.39 21.68 -5.90
CA LEU A 446 5.05 20.44 -5.49
C LEU A 446 6.48 20.40 -6.04
N THR A 447 6.62 20.68 -7.32
CA THR A 447 7.89 20.79 -8.01
C THR A 447 8.84 21.75 -7.32
N ASP A 448 8.41 23.00 -7.16
CA ASP A 448 9.24 24.05 -6.60
C ASP A 448 9.72 23.64 -5.20
N ARG A 449 8.86 22.96 -4.43
CA ARG A 449 9.22 22.44 -3.11
C ARG A 449 10.21 21.28 -3.16
N VAL A 450 9.98 20.26 -4.00
CA VAL A 450 10.91 19.13 -4.14
C VAL A 450 12.28 19.65 -4.56
N LEU A 451 12.34 20.52 -5.56
CA LEU A 451 13.59 21.08 -6.05
C LEU A 451 14.26 21.97 -4.99
N SER A 452 13.49 22.79 -4.27
CA SER A 452 14.02 23.59 -3.16
C SER A 452 14.57 22.73 -2.03
N ASN A 453 13.91 21.63 -1.67
CA ASN A 453 14.37 20.73 -0.62
C ASN A 453 15.59 19.93 -1.07
N VAL A 454 15.64 19.48 -2.32
CA VAL A 454 16.84 18.88 -2.90
C VAL A 454 18.01 19.86 -2.87
N ALA A 455 17.81 21.11 -3.27
CA ALA A 455 18.85 22.13 -3.26
C ALA A 455 19.34 22.49 -1.85
N ALA A 456 18.44 22.44 -0.85
CA ALA A 456 18.76 22.68 0.55
C ALA A 456 19.29 21.45 1.29
N SER A 457 19.28 20.27 0.67
CA SER A 457 19.71 19.02 1.29
C SER A 457 21.22 18.86 1.24
N GLU A 458 21.79 18.43 2.37
CA GLU A 458 23.20 18.00 2.46
C GLU A 458 23.37 16.49 2.16
N ALA A 459 22.27 15.80 1.81
CA ALA A 459 22.30 14.37 1.57
C ALA A 459 23.05 14.03 0.27
N ASN A 460 23.67 12.84 0.22
CA ASN A 460 24.12 12.27 -1.04
C ASN A 460 22.92 11.70 -1.81
N ILE A 461 22.42 12.46 -2.78
CA ILE A 461 21.21 12.10 -3.54
C ILE A 461 21.60 11.37 -4.83
N THR A 462 21.08 10.16 -5.03
CA THR A 462 21.15 9.43 -6.29
C THR A 462 19.75 9.20 -6.85
N THR A 463 19.51 9.69 -8.07
CA THR A 463 18.31 9.39 -8.84
C THR A 463 18.62 8.27 -9.83
N HIS A 464 17.83 7.20 -9.77
CA HIS A 464 17.92 6.07 -10.68
C HIS A 464 16.78 6.20 -11.68
N SER A 465 17.08 6.36 -12.97
CA SER A 465 16.05 6.52 -14.00
C SER A 465 16.20 5.51 -15.12
N SER A 466 15.09 5.15 -15.75
CA SER A 466 15.10 4.32 -16.95
C SER A 466 15.50 5.19 -18.17
N SER A 467 15.77 4.56 -19.31
CA SER A 467 16.01 5.29 -20.56
C SER A 467 14.70 5.65 -21.26
N TRP A 468 13.55 5.38 -20.63
CA TRP A 468 12.26 5.83 -21.11
C TRP A 468 12.16 7.34 -20.94
N LEU A 469 11.80 8.04 -22.02
CA LEU A 469 11.91 9.50 -22.11
C LEU A 469 11.16 10.20 -20.98
N HIS A 470 9.97 9.70 -20.61
CA HIS A 470 9.19 10.23 -19.50
C HIS A 470 9.97 10.24 -18.17
N ASP A 471 10.48 9.10 -17.72
CA ASP A 471 11.22 9.02 -16.44
C ASP A 471 12.53 9.80 -16.50
N LEU A 472 13.16 9.82 -17.67
CA LEU A 472 14.42 10.52 -17.88
C LEU A 472 14.22 12.02 -17.78
N ASP A 473 13.15 12.56 -18.35
CA ASP A 473 12.80 13.97 -18.25
C ASP A 473 12.47 14.36 -16.81
N GLN A 474 11.74 13.52 -16.05
CA GLN A 474 11.49 13.79 -14.63
C GLN A 474 12.77 13.81 -13.80
N ALA A 475 13.62 12.81 -14.00
CA ALA A 475 14.85 12.69 -13.23
C ALA A 475 15.85 13.82 -13.56
N ARG A 476 15.78 14.40 -14.76
CA ARG A 476 16.59 15.55 -15.19
C ARG A 476 16.15 16.88 -14.58
N LEU A 477 14.95 16.97 -14.01
CA LEU A 477 14.49 18.17 -13.31
C LEU A 477 15.21 18.33 -11.96
N VAL A 478 15.70 17.23 -11.38
CA VAL A 478 16.53 17.26 -10.18
C VAL A 478 17.91 17.82 -10.55
N PRO A 479 18.38 18.91 -9.92
CA PRO A 479 19.59 19.59 -10.36
C PRO A 479 20.83 18.69 -10.22
N ALA A 480 21.65 18.63 -11.27
CA ALA A 480 22.81 17.73 -11.33
C ALA A 480 23.92 18.11 -10.34
N GLU A 481 23.95 19.36 -9.89
CA GLU A 481 24.81 19.86 -8.83
C GLU A 481 24.43 19.33 -7.44
N HIS A 482 23.19 18.87 -7.25
CA HIS A 482 22.64 18.40 -5.98
C HIS A 482 22.30 16.89 -5.99
N ALA A 483 22.27 16.24 -7.16
CA ALA A 483 21.95 14.83 -7.28
C ALA A 483 22.69 14.12 -8.44
N HIS A 484 23.06 12.86 -8.20
CA HIS A 484 23.65 11.99 -9.20
C HIS A 484 22.59 11.21 -9.98
N LEU A 485 22.44 11.48 -11.27
CA LEU A 485 21.53 10.74 -12.15
C LEU A 485 22.20 9.49 -12.75
N LYS A 486 21.66 8.31 -12.44
CA LYS A 486 22.04 7.02 -13.04
C LYS A 486 20.95 6.54 -13.98
N VAL A 487 21.27 6.43 -15.26
CA VAL A 487 20.33 5.99 -16.30
C VAL A 487 20.57 4.52 -16.65
N TYR A 488 19.50 3.74 -16.67
CA TYR A 488 19.50 2.33 -17.05
C TYR A 488 18.83 2.15 -18.40
N SER A 489 19.45 1.40 -19.32
CA SER A 489 18.87 1.10 -20.64
C SER A 489 17.68 0.14 -20.50
N VAL A 490 16.53 0.72 -20.19
CA VAL A 490 15.27 0.06 -19.85
C VAL A 490 14.16 0.98 -20.34
N SER A 491 13.26 0.46 -21.18
CA SER A 491 12.13 1.21 -21.74
C SER A 491 10.83 0.91 -20.98
N THR A 492 10.85 1.05 -19.64
CA THR A 492 9.66 0.90 -18.79
C THR A 492 9.74 1.81 -17.58
N HIS A 493 8.58 2.31 -17.14
CA HIS A 493 8.40 3.08 -15.91
C HIS A 493 8.59 2.27 -14.62
N ARG A 494 8.64 0.94 -14.72
CA ARG A 494 8.79 0.03 -13.57
C ARG A 494 10.25 -0.32 -13.32
N LEU A 495 11.09 0.70 -13.18
CA LEU A 495 12.54 0.52 -13.06
C LEU A 495 12.90 -0.39 -11.87
N ALA A 496 12.37 -0.14 -10.68
CA ALA A 496 12.68 -0.96 -9.51
C ALA A 496 12.27 -2.43 -9.72
N TYR A 497 11.07 -2.67 -10.25
CA TYR A 497 10.61 -4.03 -10.60
C TYR A 497 11.55 -4.72 -11.59
N TYR A 498 11.99 -4.03 -12.64
CA TYR A 498 12.93 -4.58 -13.62
C TYR A 498 14.31 -4.86 -13.01
N LEU A 499 14.82 -3.95 -12.17
CA LEU A 499 16.08 -4.14 -11.47
C LEU A 499 16.00 -5.32 -10.49
N ASP A 500 14.86 -5.55 -9.83
CA ASP A 500 14.67 -6.70 -8.94
C ASP A 500 14.61 -8.00 -9.75
N GLY A 501 13.83 -8.04 -10.82
CA GLY A 501 13.74 -9.20 -11.71
C GLY A 501 15.06 -9.57 -12.40
N SER A 502 15.96 -8.60 -12.59
CA SER A 502 17.31 -8.81 -13.11
C SER A 502 18.38 -9.03 -12.03
N GLY A 503 17.99 -9.10 -10.74
CA GLY A 503 18.89 -9.32 -9.62
C GLY A 503 19.82 -8.14 -9.29
N LYS A 504 19.61 -6.96 -9.88
CA LYS A 504 20.46 -5.77 -9.73
C LYS A 504 20.00 -4.85 -8.60
N LEU A 505 18.72 -4.84 -8.26
CA LEU A 505 18.18 -3.93 -7.25
C LEU A 505 18.75 -4.20 -5.85
N LEU A 506 18.81 -5.47 -5.47
CA LEU A 506 19.31 -5.89 -4.17
C LEU A 506 20.78 -5.46 -3.94
N PRO A 507 21.74 -5.73 -4.86
CA PRO A 507 23.10 -5.22 -4.75
C PRO A 507 23.21 -3.70 -4.65
N LEU A 508 22.38 -2.94 -5.39
CA LEU A 508 22.41 -1.49 -5.38
C LEU A 508 22.07 -0.93 -3.99
N ILE A 509 21.00 -1.44 -3.38
CA ILE A 509 20.54 -0.96 -2.07
C ILE A 509 21.47 -1.47 -0.97
N GLN A 510 21.94 -2.70 -1.07
CA GLN A 510 22.93 -3.24 -0.14
C GLN A 510 24.21 -2.40 -0.16
N GLY A 511 24.69 -1.99 -1.34
CA GLY A 511 25.85 -1.12 -1.48
C GLY A 511 25.64 0.25 -0.83
N ALA A 512 24.46 0.87 -1.05
CA ALA A 512 24.10 2.13 -0.41
C ALA A 512 24.07 2.01 1.12
N LEU A 513 23.48 0.92 1.64
CA LEU A 513 23.39 0.67 3.07
C LEU A 513 24.77 0.44 3.70
N LEU A 514 25.63 -0.35 3.05
CA LEU A 514 27.02 -0.57 3.48
C LEU A 514 27.82 0.74 3.53
N GLN A 515 27.63 1.61 2.54
CA GLN A 515 28.24 2.93 2.51
C GLN A 515 27.78 3.79 3.70
N GLU A 516 26.48 3.81 4.01
CA GLU A 516 25.95 4.56 5.17
C GLU A 516 26.44 4.02 6.50
N MET A 517 26.70 2.72 6.59
CA MET A 517 27.31 2.10 7.76
C MET A 517 28.84 2.29 7.83
N GLY A 518 29.44 3.03 6.90
CA GLY A 518 30.88 3.32 6.89
C GLY A 518 31.76 2.15 6.43
N PHE A 519 31.19 1.12 5.79
CA PHE A 519 31.98 0.04 5.22
C PHE A 519 32.48 0.42 3.80
N PRO A 520 33.76 0.19 3.47
CA PRO A 520 34.27 0.43 2.13
C PRO A 520 33.59 -0.52 1.14
N SER A 521 33.02 0.05 0.07
CA SER A 521 32.25 -0.61 -0.99
C SER A 521 33.00 -1.67 -1.81
N GLY A 522 34.26 -1.99 -1.45
CA GLY A 522 35.14 -2.91 -2.18
C GLY A 522 35.60 -4.18 -1.45
N ASN A 523 35.31 -4.37 -0.15
CA ASN A 523 35.92 -5.45 0.64
C ASN A 523 34.99 -6.55 1.14
N VAL A 524 33.72 -6.56 0.73
CA VAL A 524 32.80 -7.65 1.08
C VAL A 524 32.68 -8.61 -0.10
N ARG A 525 33.53 -9.64 -0.14
CA ARG A 525 33.34 -10.79 -1.04
C ARG A 525 32.18 -11.64 -0.52
N LEU A 526 31.01 -11.54 -1.15
CA LEU A 526 29.89 -12.42 -0.86
C LEU A 526 29.80 -13.53 -1.91
N GLN A 527 29.78 -14.77 -1.44
CA GLN A 527 29.53 -15.95 -2.26
C GLN A 527 28.13 -15.87 -2.88
N ASN A 528 28.04 -16.18 -4.17
CA ASN A 528 26.80 -16.25 -4.92
C ASN A 528 25.87 -17.30 -4.29
N PHE A 529 24.69 -16.88 -3.83
CA PHE A 529 23.57 -17.78 -3.61
C PHE A 529 22.66 -17.71 -4.83
N VAL A 530 22.59 -18.83 -5.55
CA VAL A 530 21.64 -19.12 -6.64
C VAL A 530 20.25 -19.39 -6.06
#